data_AF-K0VNV4-F1
#
_entry.id   AF-K0VNV4-F1
#
_cell.length_a   1.000
_cell.length_b   1.000
_cell.length_c   1.000
_cell.angle_alpha   90.00
_cell.angle_beta   90.00
_cell.angle_gamma   90.00
#
_symmetry.space_group_name_H-M   'P 1'
#
loop_
_entity.id
_entity.type
_entity.pdbx_description
1 polymer ?
#
loop_
_entity_poly.entity_id
_entity_poly.type
_entity_poly.pdbx_seq_one_letter_code
_entity_poly.pdbx_strand_id
1 'polypeptide(L)'
;LGDQWLRLPFIAAAVLNACNMLLAFFILPESRTPARERIDLAALNPLRPLRWILSMKGLLPIILVFFILSATGEAYGTCWALWGFDTFHWNGLWIGLSLGAFGICQTVVQALLPGPASKRLGERGAVVVGIACACLALLAMAFASQGWIVFAIMPVFALGGIGTPAFQAFASRQVDPARQGQLQGVLTSAVSLASIIGPLAFSTFYLAVQQAWPGAIWLSVVAIYALAVPLVLLGTRAARPVQPASL
;
A
#
# COMPACT_ATOMS: atom_id res chain seq x y z
N LEU A 1 13.63 -24.24 0.63
CA LEU A 1 14.77 -23.78 -0.19
C LEU A 1 15.89 -23.08 0.61
N GLY A 2 15.69 -22.72 1.89
CA GLY A 2 16.72 -22.12 2.74
C GLY A 2 17.70 -23.11 3.41
N ASP A 3 17.45 -24.41 3.32
CA ASP A 3 18.14 -25.42 4.14
C ASP A 3 19.30 -26.15 3.47
N GLN A 4 19.61 -25.86 2.20
CA GLN A 4 20.72 -26.53 1.52
C GLN A 4 21.81 -25.54 1.11
N TRP A 5 21.48 -24.39 0.53
CA TRP A 5 22.46 -23.38 0.10
C TRP A 5 21.87 -21.97 0.22
N LEU A 6 22.29 -21.21 1.23
CA LEU A 6 21.78 -19.85 1.52
C LEU A 6 21.94 -18.86 0.33
N ARG A 7 22.82 -19.14 -0.63
CA ARG A 7 23.15 -18.29 -1.79
C ARG A 7 22.25 -18.52 -3.02
N LEU A 8 21.54 -19.64 -3.08
CA LEU A 8 20.72 -20.04 -4.23
C LEU A 8 19.62 -19.01 -4.58
N PRO A 9 18.89 -18.42 -3.60
CA PRO A 9 17.91 -17.36 -3.88
C PRO A 9 18.55 -16.12 -4.52
N PHE A 10 19.77 -15.76 -4.11
CA PHE A 10 20.48 -14.58 -4.61
C PHE A 10 20.98 -14.78 -6.04
N ILE A 11 21.50 -15.96 -6.36
CA ILE A 11 21.95 -16.29 -7.72
C ILE A 11 20.75 -16.32 -8.67
N ALA A 12 19.63 -16.93 -8.25
CA ALA A 12 18.40 -16.94 -9.05
C ALA A 12 17.89 -15.51 -9.30
N ALA A 13 17.89 -14.65 -8.28
CA ALA A 13 17.52 -13.24 -8.42
C ALA A 13 18.47 -12.46 -9.35
N ALA A 14 19.78 -12.76 -9.32
CA ALA A 14 20.76 -12.14 -10.20
C ALA A 14 20.53 -12.51 -11.68
N VAL A 15 20.28 -13.79 -11.97
CA VAL A 15 19.97 -14.27 -13.32
C VAL A 15 18.68 -13.65 -13.84
N LEU A 16 17.61 -13.64 -13.03
CA LEU A 16 16.35 -12.98 -13.38
C LEU A 16 16.53 -11.49 -13.71
N ASN A 17 17.32 -10.76 -12.92
CA ASN A 17 17.62 -9.36 -13.21
C ASN A 17 18.45 -9.17 -14.49
N ALA A 18 19.43 -10.04 -14.75
CA ALA A 18 20.22 -9.99 -15.98
C ALA A 18 19.33 -10.24 -17.22
N CYS A 19 18.41 -11.20 -17.15
CA CYS A 19 17.42 -11.43 -18.20
C CYS A 19 16.51 -10.21 -18.40
N ASN A 20 16.01 -9.60 -17.32
CA ASN A 20 15.21 -8.37 -17.40
C ASN A 20 15.98 -7.21 -18.06
N MET A 21 17.27 -7.05 -17.72
CA MET A 21 18.13 -6.03 -18.33
C MET A 21 18.31 -6.25 -19.83
N LEU A 22 18.56 -7.49 -20.25
CA LEU A 22 18.71 -7.84 -21.67
C LEU A 22 17.39 -7.61 -22.43
N LEU A 23 16.27 -8.05 -21.87
CA LEU A 23 14.95 -7.80 -22.46
C LEU A 23 14.67 -6.30 -22.59
N ALA A 24 14.94 -5.52 -21.55
CA ALA A 24 14.76 -4.08 -21.58
C ALA A 24 15.65 -3.42 -22.65
N PHE A 25 16.92 -3.84 -22.74
CA PHE A 25 17.88 -3.28 -23.69
C PHE A 25 17.52 -3.57 -25.15
N PHE A 26 16.97 -4.76 -25.45
CA PHE A 26 16.65 -5.14 -26.83
C PHE A 26 15.20 -4.84 -27.25
N ILE A 27 14.24 -4.80 -26.32
CA ILE A 27 12.81 -4.72 -26.65
C ILE A 27 12.22 -3.32 -26.44
N LEU A 28 12.69 -2.55 -25.43
CA LEU A 28 12.08 -1.25 -25.13
C LEU A 28 12.54 -0.20 -26.16
N PRO A 29 11.63 0.41 -26.93
CA PRO A 29 11.96 1.54 -27.77
C PRO A 29 12.32 2.76 -26.92
N GLU A 30 13.25 3.58 -27.40
CA GLU A 30 13.60 4.84 -26.75
C GLU A 30 12.36 5.73 -26.64
N SER A 31 11.88 5.92 -25.42
CA SER A 31 10.63 6.63 -25.13
C SER A 31 10.80 8.16 -25.09
N ARG A 32 12.05 8.64 -24.96
CA ARG A 32 12.35 10.07 -25.00
C ARG A 32 12.74 10.49 -26.41
N THR A 33 12.00 11.44 -26.97
CA THR A 33 12.51 12.26 -28.07
C THR A 33 13.78 12.97 -27.57
N PRO A 34 14.90 12.97 -28.31
CA PRO A 34 16.13 13.63 -27.89
C PRO A 34 15.94 15.14 -27.84
N ALA A 35 15.46 15.64 -26.71
CA ALA A 35 15.52 17.05 -26.35
C ALA A 35 16.87 17.28 -25.68
N ARG A 36 17.71 18.15 -26.27
CA ARG A 36 18.94 18.66 -25.65
C ARG A 36 18.58 19.63 -24.52
N GLU A 37 17.89 19.15 -23.49
CA GLU A 37 17.70 19.91 -22.26
C GLU A 37 18.97 19.78 -21.42
N ARG A 38 19.49 20.92 -20.93
CA ARG A 38 20.58 20.91 -19.96
C ARG A 38 20.12 20.15 -18.72
N ILE A 39 20.91 19.19 -18.27
CA ILE A 39 20.70 18.53 -16.98
C ILE A 39 20.79 19.61 -15.90
N ASP A 40 19.64 19.98 -15.33
CA ASP A 40 19.60 20.90 -14.20
C ASP A 40 20.11 20.15 -12.96
N LEU A 41 21.37 20.40 -12.60
CA LEU A 41 21.98 19.84 -11.40
C LEU A 41 21.23 20.26 -10.12
N ALA A 42 20.49 21.37 -10.15
CA ALA A 42 19.63 21.79 -9.05
C ALA A 42 18.30 21.01 -8.97
N ALA A 43 17.97 20.19 -9.98
CA ALA A 43 16.88 19.20 -9.94
C ALA A 43 17.30 17.88 -9.29
N LEU A 44 18.60 17.64 -9.09
CA LEU A 44 19.12 16.48 -8.35
C LEU A 44 18.89 16.58 -6.84
N ASN A 45 18.48 17.74 -6.31
CA ASN A 45 18.25 17.92 -4.89
C ASN A 45 16.93 17.20 -4.46
N PRO A 46 17.00 16.09 -3.72
CA PRO A 46 15.83 15.28 -3.37
C PRO A 46 14.87 16.00 -2.40
N LEU A 47 15.32 17.08 -1.75
CA LEU A 47 14.52 17.85 -0.79
C LEU A 47 13.71 18.98 -1.45
N ARG A 48 14.04 19.36 -2.70
CA ARG A 48 13.36 20.44 -3.43
C ARG A 48 11.92 20.07 -3.81
N PRO A 49 11.63 18.85 -4.29
CA PRO A 49 10.25 18.39 -4.52
C PRO A 49 9.41 18.36 -3.24
N LEU A 50 10.02 18.05 -2.08
CA LEU A 50 9.33 18.07 -0.78
C LEU A 50 8.77 19.46 -0.46
N ARG A 51 9.57 20.52 -0.67
CA ARG A 51 9.12 21.91 -0.41
C ARG A 51 7.99 22.35 -1.35
N TRP A 52 8.07 21.98 -2.63
CA TRP A 52 7.02 22.27 -3.61
C TRP A 52 5.70 21.55 -3.30
N ILE A 53 5.79 20.36 -2.70
CA ILE A 53 4.60 19.60 -2.33
C ILE A 53 3.98 20.08 -1.01
N LEU A 54 4.80 20.42 -0.01
CA LEU A 54 4.32 21.04 1.23
C LEU A 54 3.67 22.40 0.99
N SER A 55 3.97 23.09 -0.12
CA SER A 55 3.30 24.34 -0.50
C SER A 55 1.95 24.13 -1.20
N MET A 56 1.65 22.92 -1.69
CA MET A 56 0.36 22.57 -2.29
C MET A 56 -0.61 22.04 -1.24
N LYS A 57 -1.38 22.97 -0.65
CA LYS A 57 -2.37 22.68 0.40
C LYS A 57 -3.41 21.60 0.02
N GLY A 58 -3.65 21.37 -1.28
CA GLY A 58 -4.56 20.32 -1.77
C GLY A 58 -3.99 18.90 -1.79
N LEU A 59 -2.67 18.74 -1.90
CA LEU A 59 -2.02 17.41 -1.98
C LEU A 59 -1.59 16.87 -0.61
N LEU A 60 -1.43 17.74 0.39
CA LEU A 60 -1.03 17.33 1.74
C LEU A 60 -1.99 16.29 2.36
N PRO A 61 -3.33 16.43 2.29
CA PRO A 61 -4.24 15.40 2.79
C PRO A 61 -4.05 14.05 2.09
N ILE A 62 -3.68 14.06 0.81
CA ILE A 62 -3.51 12.84 0.02
C ILE A 62 -2.25 12.10 0.46
N ILE A 63 -1.17 12.82 0.65
CA ILE A 63 0.09 12.25 1.13
C ILE A 63 -0.09 11.70 2.54
N LEU A 64 -0.80 12.41 3.42
CA LEU A 64 -1.11 11.94 4.77
C LEU A 64 -1.96 10.66 4.74
N VAL A 65 -2.99 10.61 3.90
CA VAL A 65 -3.79 9.38 3.73
C VAL A 65 -2.92 8.24 3.22
N PHE A 66 -2.08 8.47 2.20
CA PHE A 66 -1.20 7.44 1.66
C PHE A 66 -0.20 6.93 2.70
N PHE A 67 0.36 7.85 3.50
CA PHE A 67 1.21 7.53 4.64
C PHE A 67 0.47 6.66 5.67
N ILE A 68 -0.74 7.04 6.07
CA ILE A 68 -1.55 6.27 7.04
C ILE A 68 -1.90 4.89 6.48
N LEU A 69 -2.37 4.79 5.24
CA LEU A 69 -2.70 3.52 4.60
C LEU A 69 -1.48 2.60 4.54
N SER A 70 -0.32 3.15 4.19
CA SER A 70 0.94 2.40 4.10
C SER A 70 1.44 1.98 5.49
N ALA A 71 1.45 2.88 6.47
CA ALA A 71 1.88 2.58 7.84
C ALA A 71 1.02 1.48 8.45
N THR A 72 -0.29 1.57 8.26
CA THR A 72 -1.23 0.54 8.71
C THR A 72 -1.02 -0.80 8.01
N GLY A 73 -0.59 -0.77 6.74
CA GLY A 73 -0.18 -1.97 6.00
C GLY A 73 0.98 -2.73 6.67
N GLU A 74 1.89 -2.02 7.32
CA GLU A 74 3.03 -2.61 8.04
C GLU A 74 2.60 -3.39 9.30
N ALA A 75 1.42 -3.09 9.86
CA ALA A 75 0.85 -3.88 10.95
C ALA A 75 0.62 -5.34 10.51
N TYR A 76 0.19 -5.56 9.25
CA TYR A 76 0.03 -6.90 8.70
C TYR A 76 1.37 -7.62 8.58
N GLY A 77 2.40 -6.95 8.03
CA GLY A 77 3.71 -7.56 7.84
C GLY A 77 4.41 -7.95 9.15
N THR A 78 4.22 -7.15 10.19
CA THR A 78 4.91 -7.34 11.48
C THR A 78 4.15 -8.20 12.47
N CYS A 79 2.83 -8.01 12.59
CA CYS A 79 2.06 -8.60 13.68
C CYS A 79 1.29 -9.85 13.26
N TRP A 80 1.12 -10.14 11.95
CA TRP A 80 0.32 -11.29 11.49
C TRP A 80 0.85 -12.63 12.00
N ALA A 81 2.16 -12.87 11.85
CA ALA A 81 2.79 -14.11 12.27
C ALA A 81 2.76 -14.26 13.81
N LEU A 82 3.04 -13.17 14.53
CA LEU A 82 2.99 -13.13 15.99
C LEU A 82 1.58 -13.41 16.51
N TRP A 83 0.58 -12.71 15.95
CA TRP A 83 -0.82 -12.87 16.30
C TRP A 83 -1.36 -14.27 16.03
N GLY A 84 -1.02 -14.86 14.88
CA GLY A 84 -1.41 -16.23 14.56
C GLY A 84 -0.77 -17.26 15.49
N PHE A 85 0.47 -17.03 15.90
CA PHE A 85 1.17 -17.86 16.88
C PHE A 85 0.53 -17.74 18.28
N ASP A 86 0.30 -16.53 18.76
CA ASP A 86 -0.22 -16.29 20.12
C ASP A 86 -1.69 -16.69 20.27
N THR A 87 -2.51 -16.48 19.23
CA THR A 87 -3.97 -16.70 19.28
C THR A 87 -4.38 -18.13 18.89
N PHE A 88 -3.74 -18.71 17.88
CA PHE A 88 -4.14 -20.00 17.31
C PHE A 88 -3.05 -21.07 17.39
N HIS A 89 -1.89 -20.76 17.97
CA HIS A 89 -0.73 -21.64 18.01
C HIS A 89 -0.30 -22.09 16.61
N TRP A 90 -0.44 -21.21 15.62
CA TRP A 90 -0.02 -21.50 14.26
C TRP A 90 1.50 -21.71 14.19
N ASN A 91 1.89 -22.79 13.54
CA ASN A 91 3.28 -23.01 13.14
C ASN A 91 3.56 -22.30 11.80
N GLY A 92 4.83 -22.33 11.37
CA GLY A 92 5.24 -21.68 10.11
C GLY A 92 4.49 -22.16 8.87
N LEU A 93 3.99 -23.41 8.85
CA LEU A 93 3.20 -23.93 7.74
C LEU A 93 1.84 -23.22 7.64
N TRP A 94 1.12 -23.09 8.76
CA TRP A 94 -0.17 -22.40 8.79
C TRP A 94 -0.05 -20.91 8.45
N ILE A 95 1.00 -20.26 8.94
CA ILE A 95 1.32 -18.87 8.58
C ILE A 95 1.56 -18.78 7.07
N GLY A 96 2.40 -19.66 6.50
CA GLY A 96 2.68 -19.69 5.06
C GLY A 96 1.43 -19.96 4.20
N LEU A 97 0.60 -20.93 4.60
CA LEU A 97 -0.68 -21.22 3.94
C LEU A 97 -1.62 -20.03 3.99
N SER A 98 -1.70 -19.33 5.13
CA SER A 98 -2.55 -18.14 5.28
C SER A 98 -2.12 -17.01 4.34
N LEU A 99 -0.81 -16.74 4.26
CA LEU A 99 -0.26 -15.72 3.36
C LEU A 99 -0.43 -16.11 1.89
N GLY A 100 -0.26 -17.39 1.56
CA GLY A 100 -0.52 -17.91 0.21
C GLY A 100 -1.99 -17.77 -0.21
N ALA A 101 -2.92 -18.18 0.67
CA ALA A 101 -4.36 -18.04 0.43
C ALA A 101 -4.77 -16.56 0.28
N PHE A 102 -4.25 -15.69 1.14
CA PHE A 102 -4.46 -14.24 1.02
C PHE A 102 -3.88 -13.70 -0.30
N GLY A 103 -2.67 -14.12 -0.68
CA GLY A 103 -2.05 -13.73 -1.94
C GLY A 103 -2.88 -14.11 -3.17
N ILE A 104 -3.50 -15.29 -3.17
CA ILE A 104 -4.43 -15.72 -4.23
C ILE A 104 -5.66 -14.82 -4.25
N CYS A 105 -6.31 -14.60 -3.10
CA CYS A 105 -7.48 -13.73 -3.00
C CYS A 105 -7.16 -12.30 -3.48
N GLN A 106 -6.03 -11.76 -3.04
CA GLN A 106 -5.54 -10.45 -3.41
C GLN A 106 -5.26 -10.36 -4.91
N THR A 107 -4.63 -11.38 -5.50
CA THR A 107 -4.36 -11.42 -6.94
C THR A 107 -5.65 -11.38 -7.75
N VAL A 108 -6.65 -12.19 -7.36
CA VAL A 108 -7.96 -12.22 -8.03
C VAL A 108 -8.65 -10.86 -7.91
N VAL A 109 -8.66 -10.26 -6.71
CA VAL A 109 -9.26 -8.94 -6.49
C VAL A 109 -8.56 -7.87 -7.30
N GLN A 110 -7.22 -7.80 -7.26
CA GLN A 110 -6.45 -6.78 -7.98
C GLN A 110 -6.55 -6.93 -9.51
N ALA A 111 -6.66 -8.16 -10.02
CA ALA A 111 -6.82 -8.38 -11.45
C ALA A 111 -8.20 -7.96 -11.97
N LEU A 112 -9.27 -8.19 -11.18
CA LEU A 112 -10.63 -8.08 -11.67
C LEU A 112 -11.37 -6.82 -11.22
N LEU A 113 -11.10 -6.30 -10.02
CA LEU A 113 -11.97 -5.30 -9.38
C LEU A 113 -11.58 -3.83 -9.56
N PRO A 114 -10.29 -3.42 -9.70
CA PRO A 114 -9.96 -1.98 -9.81
C PRO A 114 -10.67 -1.26 -10.95
N GLY A 115 -10.75 -1.89 -12.13
CA GLY A 115 -11.43 -1.34 -13.30
C GLY A 115 -12.94 -1.15 -13.09
N PRO A 116 -13.70 -2.22 -12.81
CA PRO A 116 -15.13 -2.12 -12.54
C PRO A 116 -15.47 -1.24 -11.34
N ALA A 117 -14.69 -1.31 -10.25
CA ALA A 117 -14.91 -0.50 -9.05
C ALA A 117 -14.73 0.99 -9.37
N SER A 118 -13.68 1.38 -10.09
CA SER A 118 -13.48 2.76 -10.50
C SER A 118 -14.60 3.26 -11.44
N LYS A 119 -15.08 2.41 -12.36
CA LYS A 119 -16.20 2.77 -13.26
C LYS A 119 -17.55 2.91 -12.55
N ARG A 120 -17.85 2.04 -11.57
CA ARG A 120 -19.18 2.01 -10.91
C ARG A 120 -19.27 2.90 -9.67
N LEU A 121 -18.23 2.92 -8.83
CA LEU A 121 -18.21 3.62 -7.54
C LEU A 121 -17.47 4.96 -7.61
N GLY A 122 -16.73 5.20 -8.71
CA GLY A 122 -15.75 6.28 -8.79
C GLY A 122 -14.53 5.99 -7.90
N GLU A 123 -13.47 6.78 -8.07
CA GLU A 123 -12.23 6.63 -7.30
C GLU A 123 -12.49 6.81 -5.80
N ARG A 124 -13.30 7.82 -5.43
CA ARG A 124 -13.63 8.10 -4.03
C ARG A 124 -14.45 6.98 -3.39
N GLY A 125 -15.48 6.50 -4.09
CA GLY A 125 -16.34 5.41 -3.58
C GLY A 125 -15.55 4.11 -3.44
N ALA A 126 -14.67 3.80 -4.39
CA ALA A 126 -13.81 2.63 -4.32
C ALA A 126 -12.87 2.65 -3.09
N VAL A 127 -12.32 3.82 -2.74
CA VAL A 127 -11.48 3.98 -1.55
C VAL A 127 -12.28 3.79 -0.27
N VAL A 128 -13.46 4.41 -0.15
CA VAL A 128 -14.31 4.29 1.05
C VAL A 128 -14.80 2.85 1.23
N VAL A 129 -15.23 2.19 0.16
CA VAL A 129 -15.65 0.78 0.20
C VAL A 129 -14.47 -0.12 0.56
N GLY A 130 -13.28 0.12 0.01
CA GLY A 130 -12.07 -0.61 0.39
C GLY A 130 -11.76 -0.48 1.88
N ILE A 131 -11.76 0.75 2.42
CA ILE A 131 -11.54 0.98 3.85
C ILE A 131 -12.62 0.29 4.69
N ALA A 132 -13.89 0.36 4.28
CA ALA A 132 -14.99 -0.31 5.00
C ALA A 132 -14.83 -1.84 5.03
N CYS A 133 -14.49 -2.46 3.89
CA CYS A 133 -14.20 -3.89 3.81
C CYS A 133 -12.99 -4.28 4.69
N ALA A 134 -11.93 -3.47 4.66
CA ALA A 134 -10.77 -3.67 5.52
C ALA A 134 -11.16 -3.59 7.00
N CYS A 135 -11.87 -2.54 7.43
CA CYS A 135 -12.34 -2.39 8.81
C CYS A 135 -13.21 -3.57 9.25
N LEU A 136 -14.14 -4.03 8.40
CA LEU A 136 -14.99 -5.18 8.70
C LEU A 136 -14.16 -6.45 8.90
N ALA A 137 -13.20 -6.70 8.02
CA ALA A 137 -12.32 -7.86 8.13
C ALA A 137 -11.45 -7.80 9.39
N LEU A 138 -10.92 -6.63 9.73
CA LEU A 138 -10.07 -6.41 10.89
C LEU A 138 -10.84 -6.53 12.20
N LEU A 139 -12.10 -6.07 12.23
CA LEU A 139 -13.00 -6.32 13.36
C LEU A 139 -13.23 -7.82 13.52
N ALA A 140 -13.57 -8.53 12.45
CA ALA A 140 -13.75 -9.98 12.52
C ALA A 140 -12.47 -10.70 13.00
N MET A 141 -11.30 -10.25 12.57
CA MET A 141 -10.02 -10.76 13.03
C MET A 141 -9.73 -10.46 14.50
N ALA A 142 -10.04 -9.25 14.99
CA ALA A 142 -9.84 -8.87 16.39
C ALA A 142 -10.53 -9.84 17.36
N PHE A 143 -11.71 -10.34 16.98
CA PHE A 143 -12.53 -11.26 17.78
C PHE A 143 -12.47 -12.71 17.29
N ALA A 144 -11.56 -13.05 16.36
CA ALA A 144 -11.48 -14.40 15.82
C ALA A 144 -10.95 -15.36 16.89
N SER A 145 -11.77 -16.33 17.29
CA SER A 145 -11.41 -17.38 18.25
C SER A 145 -10.89 -18.66 17.60
N GLN A 146 -11.10 -18.83 16.29
CA GLN A 146 -10.68 -20.01 15.54
C GLN A 146 -9.98 -19.62 14.24
N GLY A 147 -8.87 -20.30 13.91
CA GLY A 147 -8.03 -19.95 12.77
C GLY A 147 -8.74 -20.03 11.40
N TRP A 148 -9.78 -20.86 11.25
CA TRP A 148 -10.55 -20.94 10.01
C TRP A 148 -11.32 -19.64 9.70
N ILE A 149 -11.66 -18.85 10.72
CA ILE A 149 -12.34 -17.55 10.55
C ILE A 149 -11.47 -16.61 9.72
N VAL A 150 -10.14 -16.69 9.89
CA VAL A 150 -9.17 -15.90 9.13
C VAL A 150 -9.24 -16.25 7.64
N PHE A 151 -9.35 -17.53 7.29
CA PHE A 151 -9.51 -17.95 5.90
C PHE A 151 -10.87 -17.54 5.31
N ALA A 152 -11.95 -17.57 6.11
CA ALA A 152 -13.27 -17.16 5.67
C ALA A 152 -13.36 -15.65 5.40
N ILE A 153 -12.64 -14.82 6.17
CA ILE A 153 -12.66 -13.36 6.03
C ILE A 153 -11.66 -12.82 4.99
N MET A 154 -10.68 -13.62 4.55
CA MET A 154 -9.68 -13.24 3.56
C MET A 154 -10.23 -12.60 2.28
N PRO A 155 -11.32 -13.10 1.66
CA PRO A 155 -11.89 -12.46 0.48
C PRO A 155 -12.36 -11.03 0.77
N VAL A 156 -13.01 -10.82 1.93
CA VAL A 156 -13.47 -9.49 2.37
C VAL A 156 -12.27 -8.58 2.65
N PHE A 157 -11.24 -9.13 3.28
CA PHE A 157 -9.99 -8.39 3.53
C PHE A 157 -9.30 -7.98 2.23
N ALA A 158 -9.26 -8.88 1.24
CA ALA A 158 -8.67 -8.62 -0.07
C ALA A 158 -9.41 -7.52 -0.85
N LEU A 159 -10.74 -7.41 -0.70
CA LEU A 159 -11.53 -6.28 -1.24
C LEU A 159 -11.04 -4.92 -0.71
N GLY A 160 -10.48 -4.90 0.51
CA GLY A 160 -9.86 -3.70 1.06
C GLY A 160 -8.69 -3.17 0.23
N GLY A 161 -8.01 -4.04 -0.52
CA GLY A 161 -6.89 -3.68 -1.37
C GLY A 161 -7.22 -2.81 -2.59
N ILE A 162 -8.49 -2.64 -2.94
CA ILE A 162 -8.91 -1.83 -4.10
C ILE A 162 -8.69 -0.33 -3.86
N GLY A 163 -8.63 0.08 -2.59
CA GLY A 163 -8.48 1.49 -2.22
C GLY A 163 -7.16 2.11 -2.69
N THR A 164 -6.04 1.39 -2.57
CA THR A 164 -4.71 1.91 -2.90
C THR A 164 -4.56 2.33 -4.37
N PRO A 165 -4.84 1.48 -5.38
CA PRO A 165 -4.71 1.89 -6.79
C PRO A 165 -5.73 2.97 -7.19
N ALA A 166 -6.96 2.91 -6.66
CA ALA A 166 -7.96 3.95 -6.91
C ALA A 166 -7.51 5.32 -6.36
N PHE A 167 -6.89 5.32 -5.18
CA PHE A 167 -6.36 6.53 -4.57
C PHE A 167 -5.11 7.06 -5.29
N GLN A 168 -4.22 6.18 -5.74
CA GLN A 168 -3.05 6.57 -6.51
C GLN A 168 -3.43 7.17 -7.87
N ALA A 169 -4.46 6.63 -8.53
CA ALA A 169 -5.03 7.21 -9.75
C ALA A 169 -5.68 8.59 -9.50
N PHE A 170 -6.39 8.73 -8.37
CA PHE A 170 -6.96 10.01 -7.96
C PHE A 170 -5.89 11.07 -7.68
N ALA A 171 -4.78 10.68 -7.04
CA ALA A 171 -3.66 11.56 -6.77
C ALA A 171 -2.95 12.01 -8.06
N SER A 172 -2.73 11.09 -9.01
CA SER A 172 -2.03 11.41 -10.27
C SER A 172 -2.81 12.36 -11.18
N ARG A 173 -4.15 12.41 -11.05
CA ARG A 173 -5.04 13.35 -11.77
C ARG A 173 -5.03 14.78 -11.23
N GLN A 174 -4.41 15.00 -10.07
CA GLN A 174 -4.35 16.34 -9.46
C GLN A 174 -3.08 17.11 -9.79
N VAL A 175 -2.15 16.47 -10.50
CA VAL A 175 -0.89 17.06 -10.92
C VAL A 175 -0.78 16.98 -12.43
N ASP A 176 -0.13 17.98 -13.02
CA ASP A 176 0.17 17.96 -14.45
C ASP A 176 1.00 16.72 -14.82
N PRO A 177 0.86 16.18 -16.05
CA PRO A 177 1.64 15.03 -16.51
C PRO A 177 3.15 15.19 -16.31
N ALA A 178 3.66 16.41 -16.51
CA ALA A 178 5.08 16.74 -16.31
C ALA A 178 5.56 16.59 -14.85
N ARG A 179 4.64 16.54 -13.88
CA ARG A 179 4.93 16.47 -12.43
C ARG A 179 4.55 15.14 -11.79
N GLN A 180 4.02 14.19 -12.56
CA GLN A 180 3.64 12.86 -12.05
C GLN A 180 4.83 12.11 -11.44
N GLY A 181 6.02 12.20 -12.04
CA GLY A 181 7.23 11.59 -11.48
C GLY A 181 7.60 12.16 -10.10
N GLN A 182 7.42 13.47 -9.89
CA GLN A 182 7.67 14.11 -8.60
C GLN A 182 6.64 13.66 -7.55
N LEU A 183 5.36 13.56 -7.93
CA LEU A 183 4.31 13.03 -7.06
C LEU A 183 4.63 11.59 -6.63
N GLN A 184 4.98 10.70 -7.57
CA GLN A 184 5.33 9.32 -7.24
C GLN A 184 6.57 9.24 -6.35
N GLY A 185 7.58 10.10 -6.58
CA GLY A 185 8.75 10.18 -5.70
C GLY A 185 8.37 10.52 -4.25
N VAL A 186 7.41 11.43 -4.04
CA VAL A 186 6.94 11.76 -2.70
C VAL A 186 6.04 10.69 -2.09
N LEU A 187 5.13 10.10 -2.87
CA LEU A 187 4.33 8.97 -2.38
C LEU A 187 5.23 7.80 -1.95
N THR A 188 6.23 7.46 -2.74
CA THR A 188 7.23 6.44 -2.38
C THR A 188 8.02 6.83 -1.14
N SER A 189 8.42 8.10 -1.01
CA SER A 189 9.12 8.58 0.19
C SER A 189 8.24 8.49 1.45
N ALA A 190 6.94 8.77 1.32
CA ALA A 190 5.98 8.61 2.40
C ALA A 190 5.79 7.12 2.78
N VAL A 191 5.73 6.23 1.80
CA VAL A 191 5.73 4.77 2.03
C VAL A 191 7.00 4.35 2.76
N SER A 192 8.18 4.79 2.31
CA SER A 192 9.45 4.45 2.97
C SER A 192 9.49 4.92 4.42
N LEU A 193 9.00 6.12 4.70
CA LEU A 193 8.89 6.62 6.08
C LEU A 193 7.91 5.79 6.91
N ALA A 194 6.77 5.42 6.32
CA ALA A 194 5.78 4.54 6.94
C ALA A 194 6.36 3.14 7.24
N SER A 195 7.19 2.58 6.36
CA SER A 195 7.87 1.29 6.58
C SER A 195 8.95 1.33 7.66
N ILE A 196 9.45 2.52 8.05
CA ILE A 196 10.35 2.66 9.19
C ILE A 196 9.55 2.81 10.48
N ILE A 197 8.56 3.70 10.50
CA ILE A 197 7.81 4.06 11.71
C ILE A 197 6.75 3.01 12.06
N GLY A 198 6.06 2.48 11.05
CA GLY A 198 4.95 1.53 11.19
C GLY A 198 5.34 0.28 11.96
N PRO A 199 6.37 -0.48 11.53
CA PRO A 199 6.83 -1.67 12.25
C PRO A 199 7.17 -1.41 13.71
N LEU A 200 7.87 -0.31 13.99
CA LEU A 200 8.24 0.06 15.36
C LEU A 200 6.99 0.35 16.20
N ALA A 201 6.08 1.19 15.70
CA ALA A 201 4.86 1.56 16.43
C ALA A 201 3.94 0.36 16.68
N PHE A 202 3.65 -0.44 15.65
CA PHE A 202 2.75 -1.58 15.76
C PHE A 202 3.35 -2.74 16.55
N SER A 203 4.65 -3.03 16.39
CA SER A 203 5.32 -4.05 17.19
C SER A 203 5.37 -3.68 18.67
N THR A 204 5.73 -2.43 19.01
CA THR A 204 5.72 -1.97 20.40
C THR A 204 4.31 -2.03 21.01
N PHE A 205 3.29 -1.60 20.27
CA PHE A 205 1.90 -1.69 20.73
C PHE A 205 1.45 -3.15 20.90
N TYR A 206 1.80 -4.03 19.95
CA TYR A 206 1.49 -5.46 20.02
C TYR A 206 2.10 -6.09 21.28
N LEU A 207 3.39 -5.89 21.52
CA LEU A 207 4.09 -6.42 22.70
C LEU A 207 3.48 -5.93 24.01
N ALA A 208 2.94 -4.71 24.05
CA ALA A 208 2.28 -4.15 25.23
C ALA A 208 0.92 -4.80 25.52
N VAL A 209 0.18 -5.24 24.49
CA VAL A 209 -1.21 -5.72 24.63
C VAL A 209 -1.36 -7.23 24.47
N GLN A 210 -0.37 -7.92 23.88
CA GLN A 210 -0.43 -9.34 23.51
C GLN A 210 -0.77 -10.27 24.68
N GLN A 211 -0.32 -9.96 25.90
CA GLN A 211 -0.60 -10.82 27.06
C GLN A 211 -2.05 -10.74 27.53
N ALA A 212 -2.71 -9.59 27.33
CA ALA A 212 -4.10 -9.40 27.70
C ALA A 212 -5.04 -9.82 26.57
N TRP A 213 -4.78 -9.32 25.35
CA TRP A 213 -5.57 -9.62 24.18
C TRP A 213 -4.79 -9.35 22.88
N PRO A 214 -4.25 -10.39 22.22
CA PRO A 214 -3.52 -10.26 20.95
C PRO A 214 -4.33 -9.58 19.84
N GLY A 215 -5.65 -9.78 19.81
CA GLY A 215 -6.54 -9.21 18.78
C GLY A 215 -6.69 -7.69 18.84
N ALA A 216 -6.29 -7.03 19.93
CA ALA A 216 -6.38 -5.58 20.08
C ALA A 216 -5.53 -4.80 19.06
N ILE A 217 -4.51 -5.44 18.46
CA ILE A 217 -3.74 -4.86 17.36
C ILE A 217 -4.60 -4.52 16.14
N TRP A 218 -5.56 -5.37 15.81
CA TRP A 218 -6.44 -5.14 14.66
C TRP A 218 -7.44 -4.01 14.96
N LEU A 219 -7.82 -3.83 16.23
CA LEU A 219 -8.66 -2.69 16.65
C LEU A 219 -7.92 -1.36 16.58
N SER A 220 -6.61 -1.31 16.91
CA SER A 220 -5.84 -0.07 16.78
C SER A 220 -5.76 0.38 15.32
N VAL A 221 -5.58 -0.58 14.41
CA VAL A 221 -5.66 -0.35 12.95
C VAL A 221 -7.04 0.18 12.54
N VAL A 222 -8.13 -0.42 13.02
CA VAL A 222 -9.50 0.06 12.74
C VAL A 222 -9.70 1.49 13.25
N ALA A 223 -9.19 1.82 14.45
CA ALA A 223 -9.27 3.16 15.01
C ALA A 223 -8.51 4.19 14.15
N ILE A 224 -7.32 3.83 13.65
CA ILE A 224 -6.54 4.68 12.74
C ILE A 224 -7.30 4.91 11.43
N TYR A 225 -7.89 3.85 10.84
CA TYR A 225 -8.72 4.01 9.64
C TYR A 225 -9.96 4.89 9.89
N ALA A 226 -10.65 4.72 11.02
CA ALA A 226 -11.79 5.55 11.38
C ALA A 226 -11.42 7.05 11.47
N LEU A 227 -10.24 7.36 12.02
CA LEU A 227 -9.71 8.73 12.08
C LEU A 227 -9.24 9.25 10.71
N ALA A 228 -8.77 8.36 9.84
CA ALA A 228 -8.31 8.71 8.50
C ALA A 228 -9.47 8.96 7.51
N VAL A 229 -10.63 8.30 7.68
CA VAL A 229 -11.80 8.44 6.79
C VAL A 229 -12.23 9.90 6.61
N PRO A 230 -12.38 10.74 7.65
CA PRO A 230 -12.65 12.16 7.49
C PRO A 230 -11.59 12.90 6.65
N LEU A 231 -10.30 12.59 6.83
CA LEU A 231 -9.21 13.17 6.05
C LEU A 231 -9.29 12.74 4.57
N VAL A 232 -9.63 11.48 4.29
CA VAL A 232 -9.90 10.98 2.95
C VAL A 232 -11.07 11.74 2.32
N LEU A 233 -12.17 11.90 3.04
CA LEU A 233 -13.37 12.56 2.54
C LEU A 233 -13.13 14.07 2.30
N LEU A 234 -12.39 14.74 3.19
CA LEU A 234 -12.07 16.16 3.07
C LEU A 234 -11.00 16.42 1.99
N GLY A 235 -9.93 15.62 1.97
CA GLY A 235 -8.85 15.71 0.99
C GLY A 235 -9.34 15.42 -0.42
N THR A 236 -10.24 14.45 -0.56
CA THR A 236 -10.85 14.16 -1.86
C THR A 236 -11.82 15.25 -2.30
N ARG A 237 -12.55 15.93 -1.39
CA ARG A 237 -13.46 17.06 -1.70
C ARG A 237 -12.74 18.34 -2.12
N ALA A 238 -11.64 18.68 -1.46
CA ALA A 238 -10.90 19.92 -1.72
C ALA A 238 -10.20 19.94 -3.09
N ALA A 239 -9.85 18.76 -3.61
CA ALA A 239 -9.27 18.59 -4.92
C ALA A 239 -10.35 18.63 -6.01
N ARG A 240 -10.56 19.81 -6.62
CA ARG A 240 -11.24 19.89 -7.91
C ARG A 240 -10.33 19.29 -8.99
N PRO A 241 -10.83 18.41 -9.87
CA PRO A 241 -10.04 17.92 -10.98
C PRO A 241 -9.60 19.12 -11.83
N VAL A 242 -8.31 19.17 -12.18
CA VAL A 242 -7.80 20.11 -13.18
C VAL A 242 -8.51 19.74 -14.48
N GLN A 243 -9.38 20.62 -14.99
CA GLN A 243 -10.02 20.40 -16.28
C GLN A 243 -8.91 20.28 -17.34
N PRO A 244 -8.90 19.22 -18.17
CA PRO A 244 -7.98 19.18 -19.29
C PRO A 244 -8.27 20.41 -20.15
N ALA A 245 -7.23 21.21 -20.42
CA ALA A 245 -7.34 22.35 -21.30
C ALA A 245 -7.95 21.86 -22.62
N SER A 246 -9.14 22.38 -22.95
CA SER A 246 -9.76 22.17 -24.25
C SER A 246 -8.78 22.68 -25.31
N LEU A 247 -8.19 21.77 -26.07
CA LEU A 247 -7.56 22.07 -27.35
C LEU A 247 -8.64 22.14 -28.43
#